data_AF-A0A943D708-F1
#
_entry.id   AF-A0A943D708-F1
#
_cell.length_a   1.000
_cell.length_b   1.000
_cell.length_c   1.000
_cell.angle_alpha   90.00
_cell.angle_beta   90.00
_cell.angle_gamma   90.00
#
_symmetry.space_group_name_H-M   'P 1'
#
loop_
_entity.id
_entity.type
_entity.pdbx_description
1 polymer ?
#
loop_
_entity_poly.entity_id
_entity_poly.type
_entity_poly.pdbx_seq_one_letter_code
_entity_poly.pdbx_strand_id
1 'polypeptide(L)'
;MPSEPMNIQEQGFRSSLFGFDKNDVLAYMNALANEAQQHELEYNRQLQQMQSKLDDLRNERSAGDSRIESLKAELAAATQRADAAEAKRREADEQLETIKKKTASFQSTQRESQKNANIWQLKCHDLQQQVDELQKQLASARQLNPTVAPAAPTSDLVREAKLEAGKILADARLYADSAEKELKQQADLQKSRMAENARSIASGVMLVRERLARVDERLSAATLDLDGLTQAIYQALDQTEAELKELGTDMRNFAQGTPETDIPVSAPRPAAKAAAPAGDKPAERLRVKAKAQPVQHKPAAPAPVHRLRNTRRPVSQLLQDQIDRLNGDDQ
;
A
#
# COMPACT_ATOMS: atom_id res chain seq x y z
N MET A 1 -15.87 49.97 37.91
CA MET A 1 -15.36 50.35 39.23
C MET A 1 -16.25 49.68 40.26
N PRO A 2 -15.87 48.56 40.87
CA PRO A 2 -16.63 48.02 41.99
C PRO A 2 -16.36 48.94 43.19
N SER A 3 -17.42 49.47 43.78
CA SER A 3 -17.37 50.36 44.93
C SER A 3 -16.75 49.61 46.12
N GLU A 4 -15.61 50.09 46.60
CA GLU A 4 -15.04 49.63 47.87
C GLU A 4 -16.08 49.84 48.97
N PRO A 5 -16.44 48.79 49.75
CA PRO A 5 -17.16 49.00 50.99
C PRO A 5 -16.26 49.86 51.88
N MET A 6 -16.76 51.02 52.34
CA MET A 6 -16.00 51.89 53.24
C MET A 6 -15.48 51.07 54.42
N ASN A 7 -14.15 51.01 54.54
CA ASN A 7 -13.45 50.33 55.62
C ASN A 7 -13.93 50.92 56.96
N ILE A 8 -14.51 50.09 57.81
CA ILE A 8 -15.12 50.49 59.08
C ILE A 8 -14.13 51.17 60.01
N GLN A 9 -12.83 50.91 59.81
CA GLN A 9 -11.72 51.61 60.49
C GLN A 9 -11.70 53.12 60.24
N GLU A 10 -12.28 53.61 59.13
CA GLU A 10 -12.31 55.04 58.80
C GLU A 10 -13.52 55.78 59.44
N GLN A 11 -14.53 55.04 59.90
CA GLN A 11 -15.68 55.58 60.62
C GLN A 11 -15.41 55.56 62.14
N GLY A 12 -14.55 56.47 62.60
CA GLY A 12 -14.27 56.63 64.03
C GLY A 12 -15.53 57.01 64.85
N PHE A 13 -15.54 56.68 66.15
CA PHE A 13 -16.65 57.00 67.06
C PHE A 13 -16.83 58.52 67.21
N ARG A 14 -18.07 59.01 67.17
CA ARG A 14 -18.36 60.41 67.50
C ARG A 14 -18.29 60.57 69.02
N SER A 15 -17.35 61.37 69.51
CA SER A 15 -17.25 61.69 70.94
C SER A 15 -18.31 62.72 71.31
N SER A 16 -19.22 62.35 72.21
CA SER A 16 -20.14 63.29 72.87
C SER A 16 -19.46 63.87 74.11
N LEU A 17 -19.94 65.00 74.64
CA LEU A 17 -19.34 65.76 75.76
C LEU A 17 -19.08 64.93 77.04
N PHE A 18 -19.57 63.69 77.14
CA PHE A 18 -19.40 62.75 78.25
C PHE A 18 -18.91 61.34 77.87
N GLY A 19 -18.35 61.14 76.66
CA GLY A 19 -17.78 59.86 76.23
C GLY A 19 -18.32 59.38 74.88
N PHE A 20 -18.15 58.09 74.60
CA PHE A 20 -18.59 57.46 73.35
C PHE A 20 -20.11 57.27 73.33
N ASP A 21 -20.73 57.52 72.17
CA ASP A 21 -22.15 57.21 71.97
C ASP A 21 -22.35 55.68 71.88
N LYS A 22 -23.25 55.15 72.72
CA LYS A 22 -23.54 53.71 72.78
C LYS A 22 -24.07 53.17 71.45
N ASN A 23 -24.85 53.96 70.72
CA ASN A 23 -25.41 53.53 69.44
C ASN A 23 -24.33 53.46 68.36
N ASP A 24 -23.36 54.38 68.37
CA ASP A 24 -22.20 54.34 67.47
C ASP A 24 -21.33 53.11 67.73
N VAL A 25 -21.14 52.73 69.01
CA VAL A 25 -20.39 51.51 69.36
C VAL A 25 -21.09 50.25 68.88
N LEU A 26 -22.41 50.14 69.04
CA LEU A 26 -23.17 48.98 68.57
C LEU A 26 -23.25 48.92 67.04
N ALA A 27 -23.37 50.06 66.37
CA ALA A 27 -23.34 50.14 64.91
C ALA A 27 -21.99 49.68 64.36
N TYR A 28 -20.88 50.14 64.97
CA TYR A 28 -19.53 49.70 64.62
C TYR A 28 -19.33 48.20 64.86
N MET A 29 -19.77 47.66 66.00
CA MET A 29 -19.64 46.23 66.29
C MET A 29 -20.44 45.36 65.30
N ASN A 30 -21.67 45.77 64.96
CA ASN A 30 -22.48 45.04 63.97
C ASN A 30 -21.88 45.16 62.56
N ALA A 31 -21.34 46.32 62.20
CA ALA A 31 -20.69 46.52 60.92
C ALA A 31 -19.41 45.65 60.83
N LEU A 32 -18.58 45.61 61.88
CA LEU A 32 -17.36 44.82 61.92
C LEU A 32 -17.65 43.31 61.88
N ALA A 33 -18.70 42.85 62.58
CA ALA A 33 -19.16 41.47 62.50
C ALA A 33 -19.64 41.11 61.08
N ASN A 34 -20.36 42.02 60.42
CA ASN A 34 -20.81 41.83 59.05
C ASN A 34 -19.64 41.83 58.05
N GLU A 35 -18.64 42.69 58.21
CA GLU A 35 -17.43 42.74 57.38
C GLU A 35 -16.59 41.47 57.54
N ALA A 36 -16.38 41.01 58.77
CA ALA A 36 -15.72 39.72 59.04
C ALA A 36 -16.47 38.56 58.38
N GLN A 37 -17.80 38.52 58.48
CA GLN A 37 -18.62 37.50 57.83
C GLN A 37 -18.55 37.57 56.30
N GLN A 38 -18.52 38.78 55.72
CA GLN A 38 -18.36 38.97 54.27
C GLN A 38 -17.01 38.46 53.79
N HIS A 39 -15.92 38.80 54.49
CA HIS A 39 -14.59 38.31 54.16
C HIS A 39 -14.50 36.78 54.27
N GLU A 40 -15.11 36.16 55.27
CA GLU A 40 -15.18 34.69 55.36
C GLU A 40 -15.89 34.07 54.15
N LEU A 41 -16.99 34.69 53.69
CA LEU A 41 -17.70 34.24 52.49
C LEU A 41 -16.85 34.41 51.23
N GLU A 42 -16.12 35.52 51.10
CA GLU A 42 -15.21 35.78 50.00
C GLU A 42 -14.04 34.79 49.97
N TYR A 43 -13.41 34.52 51.11
CA TYR A 43 -12.36 33.51 51.24
C TYR A 43 -12.88 32.12 50.88
N ASN A 44 -14.06 31.73 51.38
CA ASN A 44 -14.67 30.45 51.03
C ASN A 44 -14.96 30.35 49.53
N ARG A 45 -15.44 31.43 48.91
CA ARG A 45 -15.67 31.49 47.45
C ARG A 45 -14.37 31.32 46.68
N GLN A 46 -13.29 31.99 47.09
CA GLN A 46 -11.97 31.83 46.47
C GLN A 46 -11.45 30.39 46.62
N LEU A 47 -11.64 29.78 47.80
CA LEU A 47 -11.20 28.42 48.09
C LEU A 47 -11.94 27.40 47.22
N GLN A 48 -13.26 27.57 47.02
CA GLN A 48 -14.05 26.77 46.08
C GLN A 48 -13.59 26.95 44.64
N GLN A 49 -13.29 28.18 44.20
CA GLN A 49 -12.77 28.44 42.85
C GLN A 49 -11.40 27.80 42.61
N MET A 50 -10.53 27.79 43.63
CA MET A 50 -9.23 27.13 43.53
C MET A 50 -9.36 25.61 43.52
N GLN A 51 -10.28 25.05 44.30
CA GLN A 51 -10.60 23.62 44.28
C GLN A 51 -11.13 23.18 42.91
N SER A 52 -12.09 23.93 42.33
CA SER A 52 -12.63 23.58 41.02
C SER A 52 -11.56 23.61 39.94
N LYS A 53 -10.68 24.62 39.93
CA LYS A 53 -9.55 24.70 39.01
C LYS A 53 -8.56 23.54 39.17
N LEU A 54 -8.30 23.09 40.40
CA LEU A 54 -7.44 21.93 40.64
C LEU A 54 -8.07 20.65 40.11
N ASP A 55 -9.38 20.48 40.26
CA ASP A 55 -10.09 19.33 39.74
C ASP A 55 -10.15 19.34 38.21
N ASP A 56 -10.37 20.51 37.60
CA ASP A 56 -10.28 20.68 36.14
C ASP A 56 -8.89 20.28 35.61
N LEU A 57 -7.82 20.81 36.22
CA LEU A 57 -6.44 20.48 35.84
C LEU A 57 -6.12 18.98 36.04
N ARG A 58 -6.66 18.35 37.08
CA ARG A 58 -6.53 16.90 37.31
C ARG A 58 -7.23 16.10 36.22
N ASN A 59 -8.42 16.52 35.81
CA ASN A 59 -9.18 15.89 34.74
C ASN A 59 -8.50 16.06 33.37
N GLU A 60 -7.95 17.25 33.09
CA GLU A 60 -7.16 17.49 31.88
C GLU A 60 -5.89 16.63 31.86
N ARG A 61 -5.19 16.54 32.99
CA ARG A 61 -4.00 15.68 33.12
C ARG A 61 -4.34 14.22 32.88
N SER A 62 -5.42 13.71 33.49
CA SER A 62 -5.81 12.30 33.32
C SER A 62 -6.25 11.98 31.88
N ALA A 63 -6.95 12.91 31.22
CA ALA A 63 -7.28 12.80 29.81
C ALA A 63 -6.02 12.83 28.92
N GLY A 64 -5.06 13.70 29.25
CA GLY A 64 -3.76 13.77 28.59
C GLY A 64 -2.95 12.47 28.74
N ASP A 65 -2.86 11.94 29.94
CA ASP A 65 -2.16 10.67 30.24
C ASP A 65 -2.80 9.51 29.47
N SER A 66 -4.13 9.43 29.42
CA SER A 66 -4.86 8.42 28.64
C SER A 66 -4.56 8.51 27.14
N ARG A 67 -4.47 9.74 26.62
CA ARG A 67 -4.13 9.97 25.22
C ARG A 67 -2.67 9.64 24.89
N ILE A 68 -1.75 9.93 25.81
CA ILE A 68 -0.35 9.53 25.68
C ILE A 68 -0.24 8.00 25.63
N GLU A 69 -0.99 7.29 26.46
CA GLU A 69 -0.94 5.84 26.51
C GLU A 69 -1.54 5.20 25.24
N SER A 70 -2.65 5.75 24.73
CA SER A 70 -3.20 5.38 23.42
C SER A 70 -2.19 5.61 22.29
N LEU A 71 -1.53 6.76 22.24
CA LEU A 71 -0.53 7.06 21.22
C LEU A 71 0.70 6.15 21.30
N LYS A 72 1.14 5.78 22.51
CA LYS A 72 2.22 4.80 22.69
C LYS A 72 1.83 3.42 22.18
N ALA A 73 0.60 2.97 22.45
CA ALA A 73 0.09 1.70 21.96
C ALA A 73 0.00 1.70 20.42
N GLU A 74 -0.48 2.80 19.83
CA GLU A 74 -0.53 2.97 18.37
C GLU A 74 0.87 2.98 17.75
N LEU A 75 1.83 3.68 18.37
CA LEU A 75 3.22 3.70 17.93
C LEU A 75 3.83 2.30 17.97
N ALA A 76 3.63 1.54 19.05
CA ALA A 76 4.11 0.17 19.17
C ALA A 76 3.49 -0.74 18.08
N ALA A 77 2.20 -0.61 17.84
CA ALA A 77 1.51 -1.35 16.78
C ALA A 77 1.99 -0.94 15.38
N ALA A 78 2.29 0.35 15.15
CA ALA A 78 2.86 0.83 13.90
C ALA A 78 4.27 0.27 13.66
N THR A 79 5.13 0.27 14.67
CA THR A 79 6.47 -0.33 14.60
C THR A 79 6.39 -1.82 14.28
N GLN A 80 5.53 -2.58 14.96
CA GLN A 80 5.36 -4.01 14.68
C GLN A 80 4.89 -4.27 13.24
N ARG A 81 3.99 -3.43 12.71
CA ARG A 81 3.56 -3.52 11.30
C ARG A 81 4.70 -3.19 10.34
N ALA A 82 5.54 -2.22 10.66
CA ALA A 82 6.71 -1.87 9.87
C ALA A 82 7.72 -3.04 9.83
N ASP A 83 8.05 -3.62 10.99
CA ASP A 83 8.96 -4.77 11.08
C ASP A 83 8.45 -5.98 10.29
N ALA A 84 7.14 -6.27 10.37
CA ALA A 84 6.52 -7.33 9.60
C ALA A 84 6.55 -7.06 8.08
N ALA A 85 6.40 -5.80 7.66
CA ALA A 85 6.53 -5.41 6.26
C ALA A 85 7.99 -5.54 5.79
N GLU A 86 8.97 -5.19 6.64
CA GLU A 86 10.38 -5.37 6.33
C GLU A 86 10.77 -6.83 6.20
N ALA A 87 10.28 -7.70 7.08
CA ALA A 87 10.51 -9.14 7.00
C ALA A 87 10.01 -9.70 5.66
N LYS A 88 8.77 -9.35 5.29
CA LYS A 88 8.18 -9.74 4.00
C LYS A 88 8.96 -9.20 2.80
N ARG A 89 9.50 -7.97 2.90
CA ARG A 89 10.37 -7.39 1.86
C ARG A 89 11.64 -8.22 1.70
N ARG A 90 12.31 -8.56 2.81
CA ARG A 90 13.54 -9.39 2.79
C ARG A 90 13.26 -10.77 2.17
N GLU A 91 12.17 -11.43 2.56
CA GLU A 91 11.76 -12.71 1.97
C GLU A 91 11.51 -12.61 0.46
N ALA A 92 10.86 -11.54 0.00
CA ALA A 92 10.63 -11.31 -1.43
C ALA A 92 11.93 -11.06 -2.19
N ASP A 93 12.88 -10.33 -1.60
CA ASP A 93 14.20 -10.09 -2.19
C ASP A 93 15.00 -11.40 -2.33
N GLU A 94 14.95 -12.28 -1.32
CA GLU A 94 15.58 -13.61 -1.38
C GLU A 94 14.97 -14.51 -2.47
N GLN A 95 13.64 -14.45 -2.64
CA GLN A 95 12.96 -15.14 -3.74
C GLN A 95 13.38 -14.59 -5.10
N LEU A 96 13.49 -13.26 -5.23
CA LEU A 96 13.96 -12.61 -6.46
C LEU A 96 15.38 -13.03 -6.80
N GLU A 97 16.29 -13.05 -5.84
CA GLU A 97 17.68 -13.52 -6.06
C GLU A 97 17.72 -14.99 -6.48
N THR A 98 16.86 -15.83 -5.89
CA THR A 98 16.74 -17.24 -6.30
C THR A 98 16.24 -17.37 -7.75
N ILE A 99 15.23 -16.59 -8.12
CA ILE A 99 14.68 -16.58 -9.49
C ILE A 99 15.72 -16.06 -10.48
N LYS A 100 16.48 -15.01 -10.15
CA LYS A 100 17.57 -14.49 -10.98
C LYS A 100 18.64 -15.55 -11.21
N LYS A 101 19.10 -16.23 -10.15
CA LYS A 101 20.10 -17.32 -10.26
C LYS A 101 19.59 -18.45 -11.16
N LYS A 102 18.34 -18.89 -10.98
CA LYS A 102 17.72 -19.90 -11.85
C LYS A 102 17.61 -19.44 -13.30
N THR A 103 17.26 -18.18 -13.51
CA THR A 103 17.18 -17.59 -14.85
C THR A 103 18.55 -17.58 -15.53
N ALA A 104 19.60 -17.17 -14.82
CA ALA A 104 20.97 -17.20 -15.31
C ALA A 104 21.43 -18.63 -15.64
N SER A 105 21.10 -19.62 -14.79
CA SER A 105 21.43 -21.02 -15.07
C SER A 105 20.70 -21.54 -16.31
N PHE A 106 19.41 -21.23 -16.48
CA PHE A 106 18.65 -21.62 -17.67
C PHE A 106 19.22 -20.99 -18.94
N GLN A 107 19.58 -19.70 -18.91
CA GLN A 107 20.22 -19.05 -20.04
C GLN A 107 21.57 -19.68 -20.39
N SER A 108 22.38 -20.04 -19.39
CA SER A 108 23.66 -20.73 -19.62
C SER A 108 23.44 -22.09 -20.27
N THR A 109 22.54 -22.91 -19.72
CA THR A 109 22.19 -24.22 -20.30
C THR A 109 21.64 -24.09 -21.72
N GLN A 110 20.82 -23.06 -21.99
CA GLN A 110 20.29 -22.80 -23.33
C GLN A 110 21.42 -22.44 -24.32
N ARG A 111 22.37 -21.59 -23.93
CA ARG A 111 23.54 -21.27 -24.77
C ARG A 111 24.36 -22.52 -25.06
N GLU A 112 24.58 -23.36 -24.06
CA GLU A 112 25.35 -24.59 -24.23
C GLU A 112 24.64 -25.61 -25.13
N SER A 113 23.33 -25.80 -24.96
CA SER A 113 22.51 -26.61 -25.84
C SER A 113 22.56 -26.11 -27.29
N GLN A 114 22.50 -24.79 -27.51
CA GLN A 114 22.63 -24.20 -28.84
C GLN A 114 24.02 -24.45 -29.46
N LYS A 115 25.10 -24.33 -28.68
CA LYS A 115 26.46 -24.65 -29.13
C LYS A 115 26.55 -26.12 -29.53
N ASN A 116 26.03 -27.03 -28.71
CA ASN A 116 26.03 -28.46 -28.99
C ASN A 116 25.21 -28.79 -30.25
N ALA A 117 24.07 -28.15 -30.46
CA ALA A 117 23.28 -28.29 -31.68
C ALA A 117 24.10 -27.85 -32.93
N ASN A 118 24.82 -26.73 -32.85
CA ASN A 118 25.67 -26.26 -33.95
C ASN A 118 26.83 -27.22 -34.24
N ILE A 119 27.51 -27.74 -33.20
CA ILE A 119 28.58 -28.74 -33.37
C ILE A 119 28.03 -30.00 -34.02
N TRP A 120 26.84 -30.44 -33.61
CA TRP A 120 26.23 -31.64 -34.15
C TRP A 120 25.80 -31.46 -35.62
N GLN A 121 25.26 -30.29 -35.97
CA GLN A 121 24.97 -29.94 -37.37
C GLN A 121 26.22 -29.98 -38.26
N LEU A 122 27.35 -29.46 -37.78
CA LEU A 122 28.62 -29.53 -38.50
C LEU A 122 29.07 -30.98 -38.71
N LYS A 123 29.01 -31.81 -37.65
CA LYS A 123 29.34 -33.24 -37.77
C LYS A 123 28.45 -33.97 -38.78
N CYS A 124 27.15 -33.67 -38.82
CA CYS A 124 26.26 -34.23 -39.82
C CYS A 124 26.63 -33.80 -41.24
N HIS A 125 27.03 -32.53 -41.42
CA HIS A 125 27.50 -32.06 -42.72
C HIS A 125 28.79 -32.79 -43.16
N ASP A 126 29.76 -32.93 -42.26
CA ASP A 126 31.01 -33.64 -42.53
C ASP A 126 30.77 -35.12 -42.87
N LEU A 127 29.89 -35.80 -42.13
CA LEU A 127 29.51 -37.18 -42.41
C LEU A 127 28.76 -37.30 -43.74
N GLN A 128 27.88 -36.35 -44.07
CA GLN A 128 27.21 -36.32 -45.37
C GLN A 128 28.22 -36.19 -46.52
N GLN A 129 29.22 -35.31 -46.38
CA GLN A 129 30.30 -35.19 -47.36
C GLN A 129 31.09 -36.49 -47.51
N GLN A 130 31.41 -37.17 -46.41
CA GLN A 130 32.10 -38.46 -46.45
C GLN A 130 31.28 -39.54 -47.18
N VAL A 131 29.97 -39.59 -46.95
CA VAL A 131 29.08 -40.53 -47.66
C VAL A 131 29.04 -40.22 -49.15
N ASP A 132 28.93 -38.95 -49.54
CA ASP A 132 28.90 -38.53 -50.93
C ASP A 132 30.22 -38.85 -51.65
N GLU A 133 31.37 -38.64 -50.98
CA GLU A 133 32.68 -38.98 -51.51
C GLU A 133 32.86 -40.50 -51.66
N LEU A 134 32.45 -41.29 -50.66
CA LEU A 134 32.46 -42.75 -50.74
C LEU A 134 31.54 -43.26 -51.87
N GLN A 135 30.36 -42.66 -52.05
CA GLN A 135 29.49 -42.99 -53.18
C GLN A 135 30.14 -42.69 -54.52
N LYS A 136 30.85 -41.57 -54.64
CA LYS A 136 31.59 -41.19 -55.84
C LYS A 136 32.74 -42.17 -56.12
N GLN A 137 33.49 -42.58 -55.10
CA GLN A 137 34.53 -43.61 -55.22
C GLN A 137 33.95 -44.95 -55.68
N LEU A 138 32.80 -45.36 -55.12
CA LEU A 138 32.12 -46.60 -55.48
C LEU A 138 31.59 -46.56 -56.93
N ALA A 139 31.06 -45.41 -57.36
CA ALA A 139 30.66 -45.18 -58.76
C ALA A 139 31.87 -45.24 -59.72
N SER A 140 32.99 -44.64 -59.33
CA SER A 140 34.23 -44.61 -60.12
C SER A 140 34.85 -46.01 -60.22
N ALA A 141 34.88 -46.77 -59.13
CA ALA A 141 35.32 -48.16 -59.10
C ALA A 141 34.44 -49.06 -59.98
N ARG A 142 33.13 -48.80 -60.06
CA ARG A 142 32.23 -49.51 -60.99
C ARG A 142 32.53 -49.18 -62.46
N GLN A 143 32.89 -47.93 -62.78
CA GLN A 143 33.25 -47.54 -64.15
C GLN A 143 34.62 -48.07 -64.58
N LEU A 144 35.57 -48.14 -63.66
CA LEU A 144 36.91 -48.71 -63.91
C LEU A 144 36.92 -50.25 -63.99
N ASN A 145 35.80 -50.90 -63.67
CA ASN A 145 35.66 -52.36 -63.70
C ASN A 145 34.51 -52.81 -64.64
N PRO A 146 34.59 -52.54 -65.97
CA PRO A 146 33.51 -52.86 -66.92
C PRO A 146 33.42 -54.35 -67.30
N THR A 147 34.32 -55.21 -66.79
CA THR A 147 34.37 -56.63 -67.13
C THR A 147 34.38 -57.52 -65.89
N VAL A 148 33.25 -57.55 -65.17
CA VAL A 148 32.83 -58.73 -64.42
C VAL A 148 31.32 -58.88 -64.62
N ALA A 149 30.95 -59.80 -65.53
CA ALA A 149 29.64 -60.46 -65.52
C ALA A 149 29.35 -60.95 -64.09
N PRO A 150 28.10 -61.05 -63.62
CA PRO A 150 27.80 -61.31 -62.21
C PRO A 150 28.37 -62.66 -61.77
N ALA A 151 29.61 -62.64 -61.29
CA ALA A 151 30.20 -63.74 -60.56
C ALA A 151 29.45 -63.79 -59.24
N ALA A 152 28.77 -64.90 -59.01
CA ALA A 152 28.03 -65.19 -57.79
C ALA A 152 28.90 -64.79 -56.58
N PRO A 153 28.38 -63.95 -55.67
CA PRO A 153 29.16 -63.48 -54.56
C PRO A 153 29.47 -64.64 -53.62
N THR A 154 30.58 -64.51 -52.89
CA THR A 154 30.84 -65.19 -51.63
C THR A 154 29.63 -65.01 -50.70
N SER A 155 28.68 -65.94 -50.81
CA SER A 155 27.32 -65.90 -50.26
C SER A 155 27.31 -65.69 -48.74
N ASP A 156 28.34 -66.17 -48.05
CA ASP A 156 28.37 -66.16 -46.59
C ASP A 156 28.70 -64.79 -46.00
N LEU A 157 29.71 -64.07 -46.53
CA LEU A 157 30.05 -62.72 -46.07
C LEU A 157 28.93 -61.71 -46.35
N VAL A 158 28.25 -61.84 -47.50
CA VAL A 158 27.12 -60.96 -47.86
C VAL A 158 25.89 -61.25 -46.99
N ARG A 159 25.65 -62.51 -46.64
CA ARG A 159 24.56 -62.91 -45.73
C ARG A 159 24.85 -62.45 -44.30
N GLU A 160 26.10 -62.55 -43.86
CA GLU A 160 26.55 -62.12 -42.53
C GLU A 160 26.48 -60.59 -42.38
N ALA A 161 26.95 -59.83 -43.38
CA ALA A 161 26.83 -58.37 -43.42
C ALA A 161 25.35 -57.89 -43.42
N LYS A 162 24.44 -58.62 -44.07
CA LYS A 162 23.00 -58.32 -44.02
C LYS A 162 22.40 -58.56 -42.63
N LEU A 163 22.83 -59.61 -41.93
CA LEU A 163 22.40 -59.90 -40.56
C LEU A 163 22.90 -58.83 -39.58
N GLU A 164 24.15 -58.39 -39.73
CA GLU A 164 24.75 -57.34 -38.92
C GLU A 164 24.10 -55.98 -39.17
N ALA A 165 23.87 -55.61 -40.44
CA ALA A 165 23.10 -54.40 -40.78
C ALA A 165 21.67 -54.42 -40.23
N GLY A 166 21.04 -55.60 -40.20
CA GLY A 166 19.73 -55.81 -39.58
C GLY A 166 19.74 -55.57 -38.07
N LYS A 167 20.79 -56.01 -37.37
CA LYS A 167 20.98 -55.74 -35.94
C LYS A 167 21.18 -54.25 -35.67
N ILE A 168 22.05 -53.58 -36.43
CA ILE A 168 22.30 -52.14 -36.27
C ILE A 168 21.03 -51.33 -36.50
N LEU A 169 20.22 -51.69 -37.51
CA LEU A 169 18.92 -51.06 -37.76
C LEU A 169 17.92 -51.30 -36.62
N ALA A 170 17.91 -52.50 -36.04
CA ALA A 170 17.04 -52.81 -34.90
C ALA A 170 17.44 -52.00 -33.65
N ASP A 171 18.74 -51.93 -33.35
CA ASP A 171 19.26 -51.15 -32.23
C ASP A 171 19.01 -49.64 -32.42
N ALA A 172 19.21 -49.12 -33.64
CA ALA A 172 18.91 -47.74 -33.97
C ALA A 172 17.41 -47.40 -33.81
N ARG A 173 16.51 -48.34 -34.14
CA ARG A 173 15.07 -48.18 -33.91
C ARG A 173 14.72 -48.18 -32.43
N LEU A 174 15.31 -49.07 -31.64
CA LEU A 174 15.10 -49.09 -30.19
C LEU A 174 15.58 -47.80 -29.54
N TYR A 175 16.73 -47.27 -29.99
CA TYR A 175 17.25 -45.99 -29.51
C TYR A 175 16.37 -44.81 -29.92
N ALA A 176 15.88 -44.79 -31.16
CA ALA A 176 14.94 -43.78 -31.64
C ALA A 176 13.63 -43.81 -30.83
N ASP A 177 13.04 -45.00 -30.64
CA ASP A 177 11.84 -45.18 -29.82
C ASP A 177 12.05 -44.76 -28.36
N SER A 178 13.23 -45.03 -27.78
CA SER A 178 13.54 -44.57 -26.43
C SER A 178 13.70 -43.06 -26.35
N ALA A 179 14.37 -42.45 -27.33
CA ALA A 179 14.55 -41.00 -27.40
C ALA A 179 13.22 -40.28 -27.61
N GLU A 180 12.31 -40.83 -28.44
CA GLU A 180 10.96 -40.29 -28.61
C GLU A 180 10.14 -40.34 -27.32
N LYS A 181 10.19 -41.47 -26.59
CA LYS A 181 9.51 -41.61 -25.30
C LYS A 181 10.04 -40.61 -24.27
N GLU A 182 11.34 -40.42 -24.21
CA GLU A 182 11.98 -39.50 -23.27
C GLU A 182 11.65 -38.04 -23.60
N LEU A 183 11.68 -37.64 -24.89
CA LEU A 183 11.22 -36.32 -25.34
C LEU A 183 9.75 -36.09 -25.01
N LYS A 184 8.90 -37.10 -25.21
CA LYS A 184 7.48 -37.02 -24.89
C LYS A 184 7.24 -36.86 -23.39
N GLN A 185 7.97 -37.60 -22.55
CA GLN A 185 7.91 -37.41 -21.10
C GLN A 185 8.38 -36.02 -20.67
N GLN A 186 9.44 -35.48 -21.26
CA GLN A 186 9.88 -34.11 -20.99
C GLN A 186 8.82 -33.08 -21.40
N ALA A 187 8.18 -33.27 -22.55
CA ALA A 187 7.09 -32.41 -23.00
C ALA A 187 5.87 -32.48 -22.06
N ASP A 188 5.50 -33.68 -21.59
CA ASP A 188 4.40 -33.86 -20.65
C ASP A 188 4.71 -33.25 -19.28
N LEU A 189 5.96 -33.36 -18.80
CA LEU A 189 6.42 -32.70 -17.57
C LEU A 189 6.39 -31.17 -17.71
N GLN A 190 6.87 -30.63 -18.83
CA GLN A 190 6.79 -29.20 -19.15
C GLN A 190 5.34 -28.73 -19.15
N LYS A 191 4.46 -29.46 -19.84
CA LYS A 191 3.02 -29.15 -19.92
C LYS A 191 2.35 -29.20 -18.55
N SER A 192 2.68 -30.18 -17.72
CA SER A 192 2.16 -30.28 -16.34
C SER A 192 2.60 -29.10 -15.48
N ARG A 193 3.89 -28.74 -15.53
CA ARG A 193 4.43 -27.56 -14.84
C ARG A 193 3.77 -26.26 -15.31
N MET A 194 3.57 -26.10 -16.61
CA MET A 194 2.86 -24.95 -17.17
C MET A 194 1.41 -24.89 -16.69
N ALA A 195 0.71 -26.03 -16.64
CA ALA A 195 -0.67 -26.11 -16.17
C ALA A 195 -0.80 -25.79 -14.67
N GLU A 196 0.15 -26.23 -13.84
CA GLU A 196 0.19 -25.85 -12.41
C GLU A 196 0.51 -24.37 -12.22
N ASN A 197 1.48 -23.83 -12.96
CA ASN A 197 1.81 -22.40 -12.91
C ASN A 197 0.60 -21.55 -13.33
N ALA A 198 -0.09 -21.91 -14.43
CA ALA A 198 -1.30 -21.25 -14.88
C ALA A 198 -2.42 -21.32 -13.82
N ARG A 199 -2.60 -22.47 -13.15
CA ARG A 199 -3.56 -22.60 -12.04
C ARG A 199 -3.21 -21.70 -10.86
N SER A 200 -1.94 -21.64 -10.47
CA SER A 200 -1.46 -20.75 -9.40
C SER A 200 -1.70 -19.28 -9.75
N ILE A 201 -1.36 -18.85 -10.96
CA ILE A 201 -1.63 -17.49 -11.44
C ILE A 201 -3.13 -17.20 -11.44
N ALA A 202 -3.97 -18.12 -11.92
CA ALA A 202 -5.42 -17.94 -11.93
C ALA A 202 -5.97 -17.74 -10.50
N SER A 203 -5.52 -18.55 -9.52
CA SER A 203 -5.90 -18.36 -8.12
C SER A 203 -5.44 -17.02 -7.55
N GLY A 204 -4.23 -16.57 -7.91
CA GLY A 204 -3.71 -15.27 -7.51
C GLY A 204 -4.54 -14.11 -8.08
N VAL A 205 -4.89 -14.19 -9.37
CA VAL A 205 -5.73 -13.20 -10.04
C VAL A 205 -7.13 -13.14 -9.43
N MET A 206 -7.72 -14.30 -9.07
CA MET A 206 -9.00 -14.33 -8.37
C MET A 206 -8.95 -13.60 -7.02
N LEU A 207 -7.89 -13.84 -6.22
CA LEU A 207 -7.71 -13.15 -4.94
C LEU A 207 -7.54 -11.64 -5.11
N VAL A 208 -6.80 -11.21 -6.14
CA VAL A 208 -6.64 -9.78 -6.45
C VAL A 208 -7.98 -9.16 -6.86
N ARG A 209 -8.78 -9.84 -7.69
CA ARG A 209 -10.13 -9.37 -8.07
C ARG A 209 -11.04 -9.22 -6.86
N GLU A 210 -11.01 -10.19 -5.94
CA GLU A 210 -11.80 -10.12 -4.71
C GLU A 210 -11.35 -8.95 -3.82
N ARG A 211 -10.04 -8.74 -3.66
CA ARG A 211 -9.52 -7.60 -2.90
C ARG A 211 -9.90 -6.27 -3.54
N LEU A 212 -9.88 -6.18 -4.87
CA LEU A 212 -10.28 -4.98 -5.60
C LEU A 212 -11.76 -4.68 -5.35
N ALA A 213 -12.64 -5.70 -5.44
CA ALA A 213 -14.06 -5.53 -5.14
C ALA A 213 -14.32 -5.02 -3.71
N ARG A 214 -13.57 -5.51 -2.72
CA ARG A 214 -13.66 -5.01 -1.33
C ARG A 214 -13.17 -3.58 -1.19
N VAL A 215 -12.16 -3.17 -1.96
CA VAL A 215 -11.68 -1.78 -1.98
C VAL A 215 -12.73 -0.87 -2.62
N ASP A 216 -13.34 -1.31 -3.72
CA ASP A 216 -14.40 -0.56 -4.40
C ASP A 216 -15.62 -0.37 -3.48
N GLU A 217 -16.03 -1.42 -2.77
CA GLU A 217 -17.11 -1.34 -1.79
C GLU A 217 -16.79 -0.34 -0.67
N ARG A 218 -15.56 -0.38 -0.13
CA ARG A 218 -15.10 0.58 0.89
C ARG A 218 -15.04 2.01 0.38
N LEU A 219 -14.59 2.22 -0.86
CA LEU A 219 -14.57 3.54 -1.48
C LEU A 219 -15.99 4.08 -1.67
N SER A 220 -16.93 3.23 -2.08
CA SER A 220 -18.34 3.61 -2.23
C SER A 220 -18.96 4.01 -0.88
N ALA A 221 -18.69 3.25 0.19
CA ALA A 221 -19.15 3.55 1.54
C ALA A 221 -18.56 4.88 2.05
N ALA A 222 -17.25 5.06 1.91
CA ALA A 222 -16.59 6.31 2.32
C ALA A 222 -17.09 7.54 1.54
N THR A 223 -17.48 7.36 0.27
CA THR A 223 -18.07 8.44 -0.53
C THR A 223 -19.44 8.83 0.00
N LEU A 224 -20.26 7.84 0.39
CA LEU A 224 -21.59 8.06 0.96
C LEU A 224 -21.50 8.71 2.34
N ASP A 225 -20.56 8.25 3.18
CA ASP A 225 -20.29 8.87 4.47
C ASP A 225 -19.85 10.33 4.33
N LEU A 226 -18.99 10.63 3.34
CA LEU A 226 -18.53 11.99 3.09
C LEU A 226 -19.66 12.90 2.59
N ASP A 227 -20.55 12.40 1.75
CA ASP A 227 -21.76 13.13 1.35
C ASP A 227 -22.69 13.38 2.56
N GLY A 228 -22.91 12.37 3.40
CA GLY A 228 -23.68 12.50 4.63
C GLY A 228 -23.10 13.52 5.61
N LEU A 229 -21.79 13.51 5.83
CA LEU A 229 -21.09 14.51 6.65
C LEU A 229 -21.19 15.91 6.05
N THR A 230 -21.11 16.03 4.73
CA THR A 230 -21.26 17.32 4.03
C THR A 230 -22.66 17.89 4.23
N GLN A 231 -23.70 17.06 4.11
CA GLN A 231 -25.08 17.46 4.37
C GLN A 231 -25.30 17.86 5.84
N ALA A 232 -24.72 17.10 6.78
CA ALA A 232 -24.78 17.43 8.20
C ALA A 232 -24.10 18.78 8.51
N ILE A 233 -22.99 19.11 7.85
CA ILE A 233 -22.34 20.42 7.97
C ILE A 233 -23.27 21.53 7.48
N TYR A 234 -23.92 21.37 6.32
CA TYR A 234 -24.86 22.38 5.83
C TYR A 234 -26.03 22.60 6.79
N GLN A 235 -26.63 21.52 7.32
CA GLN A 235 -27.71 21.63 8.32
C GLN A 235 -27.24 22.31 9.61
N ALA A 236 -26.04 22.00 10.10
CA ALA A 236 -25.47 22.65 11.26
C ALA A 236 -25.24 24.15 11.02
N LEU A 237 -24.80 24.53 9.82
CA LEU A 237 -24.64 25.94 9.44
C LEU A 237 -25.98 26.67 9.41
N ASP A 238 -27.01 26.09 8.78
CA ASP A 238 -28.36 26.66 8.73
C ASP A 238 -28.94 26.83 10.14
N GLN A 239 -28.73 25.85 11.02
CA GLN A 239 -29.14 25.91 12.42
C GLN A 239 -28.40 27.03 13.17
N THR A 240 -27.08 27.18 12.98
CA THR A 240 -26.34 28.29 13.59
C THR A 240 -26.80 29.65 13.05
N GLU A 241 -27.19 29.76 11.78
CA GLU A 241 -27.75 30.99 11.23
C GLU A 241 -29.09 31.34 11.89
N ALA A 242 -29.95 30.33 12.12
CA ALA A 242 -31.21 30.52 12.82
C ALA A 242 -31.00 30.97 14.27
N GLU A 243 -30.10 30.33 15.01
CA GLU A 243 -29.75 30.71 16.39
C GLU A 243 -29.15 32.12 16.46
N LEU A 244 -28.31 32.51 15.48
CA LEU A 244 -27.81 33.89 15.40
C LEU A 244 -28.91 34.91 15.10
N LYS A 245 -29.90 34.57 14.26
CA LYS A 245 -31.06 35.43 14.01
C LYS A 245 -31.90 35.61 15.27
N GLU A 246 -32.16 34.53 16.00
CA GLU A 246 -32.90 34.54 17.28
C GLU A 246 -32.19 35.38 18.33
N LEU A 247 -30.88 35.16 18.53
CA LEU A 247 -30.07 36.00 19.42
C LEU A 247 -30.09 37.48 18.99
N GLY A 248 -30.03 37.75 17.68
CA GLY A 248 -30.12 39.10 17.13
C GLY A 248 -31.49 39.75 17.32
N THR A 249 -32.57 38.98 17.47
CA THR A 249 -33.88 39.48 17.87
C THR A 249 -33.94 39.73 19.37
N ASP A 250 -33.42 38.83 20.20
CA ASP A 250 -33.37 38.98 21.66
C ASP A 250 -32.56 40.20 22.08
N MET A 251 -31.40 40.43 21.46
CA MET A 251 -30.57 41.61 21.70
C MET A 251 -31.28 42.90 21.29
N ARG A 252 -32.09 42.88 20.22
CA ARG A 252 -32.90 44.04 19.82
C ARG A 252 -34.06 44.29 20.78
N ASN A 253 -34.74 43.24 21.24
CA ASN A 253 -35.81 43.33 22.24
C ASN A 253 -35.25 43.87 23.56
N PHE A 254 -34.07 43.41 23.98
CA PHE A 254 -33.37 43.94 25.16
C PHE A 254 -32.98 45.41 24.98
N ALA A 255 -32.46 45.78 23.80
CA ALA A 255 -32.09 47.17 23.50
C ALA A 255 -33.30 48.11 23.32
N GLN A 256 -34.49 47.57 22.98
CA GLN A 256 -35.73 48.31 22.81
C GLN A 256 -36.63 48.31 24.07
N GLY A 257 -36.25 47.60 25.12
CA GLY A 257 -37.01 47.52 26.37
C GLY A 257 -36.86 48.78 27.24
N THR A 258 -37.92 49.60 27.26
CA THR A 258 -38.41 50.17 28.53
C THR A 258 -38.67 49.04 29.53
N PRO A 259 -38.45 49.23 30.85
CA PRO A 259 -38.56 48.15 31.82
C PRO A 259 -40.04 47.90 32.11
N GLU A 260 -40.62 46.85 31.55
CA GLU A 260 -41.80 46.23 32.17
C GLU A 260 -41.41 44.84 32.67
N THR A 261 -41.35 44.77 34.00
CA THR A 261 -41.52 43.57 34.79
C THR A 261 -42.79 42.86 34.35
N ASP A 262 -42.66 41.73 33.68
CA ASP A 262 -43.68 40.68 33.79
C ASP A 262 -43.02 39.31 33.72
N ILE A 263 -43.19 38.56 34.81
CA ILE A 263 -42.78 37.17 34.96
C ILE A 263 -44.01 36.34 34.59
N PRO A 264 -44.05 35.63 33.45
CA PRO A 264 -45.00 34.55 33.30
C PRO A 264 -44.43 33.29 33.93
N VAL A 265 -44.97 32.94 35.09
CA VAL A 265 -44.90 31.58 35.63
C VAL A 265 -45.53 30.62 34.62
N SER A 266 -44.78 29.62 34.17
CA SER A 266 -45.35 28.42 33.54
C SER A 266 -44.66 27.14 34.00
N ALA A 267 -45.52 26.15 34.23
CA ALA A 267 -45.36 24.93 35.01
C ALA A 267 -44.40 23.87 34.38
N PRO A 268 -44.04 22.80 35.11
CA PRO A 268 -42.87 21.97 34.82
C PRO A 268 -43.11 20.96 33.69
N ARG A 269 -42.14 20.83 32.78
CA ARG A 269 -42.13 19.84 31.69
C ARG A 269 -41.48 18.52 32.19
N PRO A 270 -41.93 17.33 31.74
CA PRO A 270 -41.45 16.05 32.28
C PRO A 270 -40.01 15.75 31.83
N ALA A 271 -39.28 15.06 32.69
CA ALA A 271 -37.90 14.62 32.46
C ALA A 271 -37.80 13.67 31.25
N ALA A 272 -37.02 14.06 30.24
CA ALA A 272 -36.48 13.17 29.24
C ALA A 272 -35.00 12.90 29.55
N LYS A 273 -34.68 11.62 29.75
CA LYS A 273 -33.35 11.08 30.04
C LYS A 273 -32.27 11.64 29.11
N ALA A 274 -31.20 12.15 29.71
CA ALA A 274 -29.92 12.34 29.03
C ALA A 274 -29.34 10.95 28.67
N ALA A 275 -29.33 10.63 27.39
CA ALA A 275 -28.41 9.65 26.83
C ALA A 275 -27.19 10.41 26.32
N ALA A 276 -26.04 10.18 26.94
CA ALA A 276 -24.75 10.69 26.50
C ALA A 276 -24.37 10.13 25.13
N PRO A 277 -23.73 10.91 24.25
CA PRO A 277 -22.70 10.37 23.37
C PRO A 277 -21.34 10.59 24.05
N ALA A 278 -20.75 9.47 24.44
CA ALA A 278 -19.34 9.34 24.70
C ALA A 278 -18.54 9.86 23.49
N GLY A 279 -17.36 10.40 23.78
CA GLY A 279 -16.48 10.98 22.79
C GLY A 279 -16.01 9.97 21.75
N ASP A 280 -15.73 10.50 20.56
CA ASP A 280 -14.50 10.19 19.86
C ASP A 280 -14.14 11.39 18.97
N LYS A 281 -13.09 12.09 19.38
CA LYS A 281 -12.22 12.85 18.48
C LYS A 281 -10.84 12.18 18.59
N PRO A 282 -10.11 12.10 17.47
CA PRO A 282 -9.17 13.20 17.32
C PRO A 282 -9.41 13.97 16.03
N ALA A 283 -9.58 15.28 16.19
CA ALA A 283 -9.46 16.22 15.10
C ALA A 283 -8.00 16.20 14.59
N GLU A 284 -7.78 15.53 13.46
CA GLU A 284 -6.57 15.72 12.67
C GLU A 284 -6.74 16.97 11.81
N ARG A 285 -5.89 17.96 12.07
CA ARG A 285 -5.82 19.22 11.33
C ARG A 285 -5.28 18.96 9.92
N LEU A 286 -6.15 18.62 8.98
CA LEU A 286 -5.82 18.57 7.56
C LEU A 286 -5.97 19.97 6.93
N ARG A 287 -4.86 20.69 6.84
CA ARG A 287 -4.71 21.80 5.89
C ARG A 287 -4.71 21.21 4.47
N VAL A 288 -5.85 21.22 3.79
CA VAL A 288 -5.91 20.93 2.36
C VAL A 288 -5.72 22.24 1.60
N LYS A 289 -4.53 22.45 1.04
CA LYS A 289 -4.27 23.48 0.04
C LYS A 289 -4.73 22.91 -1.30
N ALA A 290 -6.01 23.09 -1.63
CA ALA A 290 -6.55 22.67 -2.92
C ALA A 290 -5.99 23.57 -4.04
N LYS A 291 -5.14 23.00 -4.90
CA LYS A 291 -4.85 23.55 -6.22
C LYS A 291 -5.00 22.42 -7.24
N ALA A 292 -6.22 22.24 -7.72
CA ALA A 292 -6.50 21.39 -8.87
C ALA A 292 -6.02 22.12 -10.13
N GLN A 293 -5.02 21.57 -10.82
CA GLN A 293 -4.75 21.87 -12.23
C GLN A 293 -5.15 20.63 -13.05
N PRO A 294 -5.96 20.78 -14.11
CA PRO A 294 -6.26 19.69 -15.02
C PRO A 294 -5.10 19.54 -16.02
N VAL A 295 -4.33 18.45 -15.90
CA VAL A 295 -3.33 18.11 -16.93
C VAL A 295 -4.01 17.26 -17.99
N GLN A 296 -4.24 17.89 -19.14
CA GLN A 296 -4.75 17.27 -20.36
C GLN A 296 -3.81 16.14 -20.82
N HIS A 297 -4.36 14.95 -21.04
CA HIS A 297 -3.67 13.87 -21.75
C HIS A 297 -3.63 14.19 -23.24
N LYS A 298 -2.43 14.49 -23.77
CA LYS A 298 -2.14 14.45 -25.20
C LYS A 298 -1.86 13.00 -25.60
N PRO A 299 -2.56 12.43 -26.59
CA PRO A 299 -2.19 11.13 -27.15
C PRO A 299 -0.92 11.29 -27.99
N ALA A 300 0.15 10.58 -27.61
CA ALA A 300 1.39 10.52 -28.39
C ALA A 300 1.18 9.61 -29.62
N ALA A 301 1.56 10.14 -30.79
CA ALA A 301 1.52 9.45 -32.06
C ALA A 301 2.51 8.26 -32.11
N PRO A 302 2.20 7.18 -32.87
CA PRO A 302 3.08 6.02 -32.98
C PRO A 302 4.34 6.36 -33.77
N ALA A 303 5.49 5.98 -33.22
CA ALA A 303 6.80 6.14 -33.86
C ALA A 303 6.91 5.28 -35.14
N PRO A 304 7.67 5.75 -36.17
CA PRO A 304 7.69 5.13 -37.49
C PRO A 304 8.45 3.80 -37.51
N VAL A 305 7.88 2.86 -38.25
CA VAL A 305 8.42 1.53 -38.53
C VAL A 305 9.67 1.67 -39.40
N HIS A 306 10.85 1.32 -38.87
CA HIS A 306 12.07 1.23 -39.67
C HIS A 306 11.97 0.05 -40.65
N ARG A 307 11.67 0.35 -41.91
CA ARG A 307 11.86 -0.55 -43.05
C ARG A 307 13.30 -1.07 -43.05
N LEU A 308 13.45 -2.39 -42.91
CA LEU A 308 14.69 -3.12 -43.17
C LEU A 308 15.15 -2.83 -44.61
N ARG A 309 16.15 -1.96 -44.74
CA ARG A 309 16.86 -1.72 -45.99
C ARG A 309 17.80 -2.90 -46.19
N ASN A 310 17.47 -3.76 -47.15
CA ASN A 310 18.27 -4.89 -47.59
C ASN A 310 19.58 -4.39 -48.22
N THR A 311 20.67 -4.41 -47.44
CA THR A 311 22.03 -4.37 -47.96
C THR A 311 22.68 -5.71 -47.65
N ARG A 312 22.77 -6.58 -48.66
CA ARG A 312 23.46 -7.87 -48.59
C ARG A 312 24.92 -7.67 -48.17
N ARG A 313 25.22 -7.80 -46.88
CA ARG A 313 26.56 -8.14 -46.39
C ARG A 313 26.72 -9.66 -46.45
N PRO A 314 27.87 -10.20 -46.88
CA PRO A 314 28.12 -11.63 -46.86
C PRO A 314 28.04 -12.15 -45.41
N VAL A 315 27.43 -13.33 -45.22
CA VAL A 315 27.17 -13.94 -43.91
C VAL A 315 28.44 -14.07 -43.05
N SER A 316 29.60 -14.22 -43.69
CA SER A 316 30.91 -14.24 -43.02
C SER A 316 31.23 -12.94 -42.28
N GLN A 317 30.84 -11.77 -42.80
CA GLN A 317 31.05 -10.49 -42.10
C GLN A 317 30.08 -10.32 -40.93
N LEU A 318 28.87 -10.87 -41.03
CA LEU A 318 27.90 -10.82 -39.93
C LEU A 318 28.35 -11.70 -38.76
N LEU A 319 28.94 -12.86 -39.06
CA LEU A 319 29.54 -13.75 -38.06
C LEU A 319 30.76 -13.12 -37.40
N GLN A 320 31.62 -12.44 -38.16
CA GLN A 320 32.80 -11.76 -37.61
C GLN A 320 32.42 -10.59 -36.70
N ASP A 321 31.49 -9.73 -37.13
CA ASP A 321 30.97 -8.62 -36.30
C ASP A 321 30.30 -9.13 -35.01
N GLN A 322 29.72 -10.34 -35.03
CA GLN A 322 29.05 -10.93 -33.87
C GLN A 322 30.06 -11.57 -32.91
N ILE A 323 31.17 -12.11 -33.41
CA ILE A 323 32.30 -12.58 -32.60
C ILE A 323 33.01 -11.39 -31.95
N ASP A 324 33.26 -10.31 -32.70
CA ASP A 324 33.98 -9.14 -32.20
C ASP A 324 33.17 -8.38 -31.13
N ARG A 325 31.83 -8.35 -31.25
CA ARG A 325 30.94 -7.83 -30.19
C ARG A 325 30.96 -8.68 -28.93
N LEU A 326 30.97 -10.01 -29.08
CA LEU A 326 31.01 -10.93 -27.93
C LEU A 326 32.35 -10.87 -27.19
N ASN A 327 33.44 -10.49 -27.86
CA ASN A 327 34.77 -10.34 -27.26
C ASN A 327 35.01 -8.93 -26.66
N GLY A 328 34.23 -7.92 -27.07
CA GLY A 328 34.37 -6.54 -26.59
C GLY A 328 33.65 -6.25 -25.26
N ASP A 329 32.68 -7.09 -24.87
CA ASP A 329 31.90 -6.94 -23.63
C ASP A 329 32.59 -7.54 -22.39
N ASP A 330 33.86 -7.99 -22.53
CA ASP A 330 34.74 -8.49 -21.46
C ASP A 330 35.72 -7.42 -20.93
N GLN A 331 35.44 -6.11 -21.11
CA GLN A 331 36.13 -5.00 -20.44
C GLN A 331 35.19 -4.18 -19.54
#